data_AF-A0A8C7LWL7-F1
#
_entry.id   AF-A0A8C7LWL7-F1
#
_cell.length_a   1.000
_cell.length_b   1.000
_cell.length_c   1.000
_cell.angle_alpha   90.00
_cell.angle_beta   90.00
_cell.angle_gamma   90.00
#
_symmetry.space_group_name_H-M   'P 1'
#
loop_
_entity.id
_entity.type
_entity.pdbx_description
1 polymer ?
#
loop_
_entity_poly.entity_id
_entity_poly.type
_entity_poly.pdbx_seq_one_letter_code
_entity_poly.pdbx_strand_id
1 'polypeptide(L)'
;MQLCYGPMACLTLFLLLTATGTGADKVHNCCTEVSRQKITVPIIGARMQKKNPPCVKAVIFETEDGEICSHWKEAWVRHTFIQLEMAKRSLNAQNTTTTST
;
A
#
# COMPACT_ATOMS: atom_id res chain seq x y z
N MET A 1 -10.63 38.16 14.77
CA MET A 1 -11.03 39.03 13.65
C MET A 1 -11.70 38.17 12.60
N GLN A 2 -13.03 38.11 12.62
CA GLN A 2 -13.86 37.25 11.78
C GLN A 2 -14.47 38.13 10.70
N LEU A 3 -14.13 37.87 9.43
CA LEU A 3 -14.63 38.60 8.27
C LEU A 3 -15.83 37.84 7.71
N CYS A 4 -17.04 38.26 8.07
CA CYS A 4 -18.28 37.83 7.45
C CYS A 4 -18.89 39.06 6.75
N TYR A 5 -18.86 39.08 5.42
CA TYR A 5 -19.52 40.11 4.60
C TYR A 5 -20.71 39.47 3.87
N GLY A 6 -21.93 39.75 4.33
CA GLY A 6 -23.18 39.46 3.62
C GLY A 6 -23.88 38.13 3.95
N PRO A 7 -25.19 37.99 3.62
CA PRO A 7 -26.05 36.94 4.15
C PRO A 7 -26.03 35.64 3.34
N MET A 8 -25.10 35.44 2.40
CA MET A 8 -25.07 34.23 1.58
C MET A 8 -23.62 33.83 1.26
N ALA A 9 -23.33 32.56 1.52
CA ALA A 9 -22.08 31.83 1.29
C ALA A 9 -20.97 32.00 2.35
N CYS A 10 -20.98 31.11 3.35
CA CYS A 10 -19.79 30.75 4.11
C CYS A 10 -18.86 29.96 3.16
N LEU A 11 -17.81 30.60 2.62
CA LEU A 11 -16.77 29.91 1.87
C LEU A 11 -15.99 29.04 2.86
N THR A 12 -16.32 27.75 2.92
CA THR A 12 -15.53 26.76 3.62
C THR A 12 -14.19 26.65 2.91
N LEU A 13 -13.12 27.07 3.59
CA LEU A 13 -11.76 26.74 3.19
C LEU A 13 -11.54 25.25 3.47
N PHE A 14 -12.06 24.39 2.60
CA PHE A 14 -11.59 23.02 2.55
C PHE A 14 -10.15 23.09 2.06
N LEU A 15 -9.19 23.07 3.00
CA LEU A 15 -7.85 22.60 2.71
C LEU A 15 -7.97 21.12 2.34
N LEU A 16 -8.40 20.86 1.11
CA LEU A 16 -8.15 19.59 0.47
C LEU A 16 -6.64 19.58 0.24
N LEU A 17 -5.91 18.96 1.15
CA LEU A 17 -4.54 18.53 0.90
C LEU A 17 -4.62 17.38 -0.11
N THR A 18 -5.00 17.70 -1.35
CA THR A 18 -4.81 16.78 -2.46
C THR A 18 -3.33 16.78 -2.74
N ALA A 19 -2.63 15.82 -2.15
CA ALA A 19 -1.35 15.37 -2.67
C ALA A 19 -1.61 14.72 -4.05
N THR A 20 -1.93 15.53 -5.05
CA THR A 20 -1.82 15.14 -6.45
C THR A 20 -0.33 15.15 -6.77
N GLY A 21 0.33 14.06 -6.39
CA GLY A 21 1.59 13.66 -7.00
C GLY A 21 1.34 13.25 -8.45
N THR A 22 0.94 14.18 -9.31
CA THR A 22 0.92 13.96 -10.76
C THR A 22 2.32 14.23 -11.29
N GLY A 23 3.26 13.36 -10.89
CA GLY A 23 4.44 13.13 -11.69
C GLY A 23 4.00 12.26 -12.85
N ALA A 24 4.04 12.79 -14.07
CA ALA A 24 4.12 11.97 -15.28
C ALA A 24 5.50 11.27 -15.29
N ASP A 25 5.74 10.42 -14.29
CA ASP A 25 6.91 9.58 -14.16
C ASP A 25 6.74 8.45 -15.17
N LYS A 26 7.81 8.08 -15.88
CA LYS A 26 7.81 6.87 -16.71
C LYS A 26 7.20 5.77 -15.84
N VAL A 27 6.11 5.12 -16.29
CA VAL A 27 5.44 4.09 -15.48
C VAL A 27 6.43 2.95 -15.25
N HIS A 28 7.17 3.05 -14.15
CA HIS A 28 8.05 2.02 -13.68
C HIS A 28 7.14 1.00 -12.99
N ASN A 29 7.08 -0.24 -13.51
CA ASN A 29 6.29 -1.33 -12.93
C ASN A 29 6.87 -1.86 -11.60
N CYS A 30 7.49 -0.97 -10.80
CA CYS A 30 8.19 -1.30 -9.57
C CYS A 30 8.14 -0.11 -8.60
N CYS A 31 8.29 -0.39 -7.30
CA CYS A 31 8.41 0.66 -6.30
C CYS A 31 9.72 1.43 -6.46
N THR A 32 9.65 2.74 -6.70
CA THR A 32 10.77 3.68 -6.65
C THR A 32 10.88 4.34 -5.27
N GLU A 33 9.76 4.43 -4.55
CA GLU A 33 9.66 4.91 -3.17
C GLU A 33 8.94 3.90 -2.27
N VAL A 34 9.05 4.09 -0.95
CA VAL A 34 8.44 3.19 0.05
C VAL A 34 7.89 3.97 1.23
N SER A 35 6.72 3.57 1.70
CA SER A 35 6.10 4.07 2.92
C SER A 35 6.58 3.28 4.14
N ARG A 36 6.68 3.96 5.28
CA ARG A 36 6.88 3.33 6.61
C ARG A 36 5.58 3.25 7.41
N GLN A 37 4.53 3.90 6.93
CA GLN A 37 3.26 3.98 7.60
C GLN A 37 2.54 2.63 7.59
N LYS A 38 1.95 2.27 8.74
CA LYS A 38 1.19 1.04 8.86
C LYS A 38 -0.05 1.11 7.97
N ILE A 39 -0.25 0.06 7.17
CA ILE A 39 -1.44 -0.10 6.34
C ILE A 39 -2.63 -0.42 7.25
N THR A 40 -3.73 0.30 7.06
CA THR A 40 -4.98 0.14 7.81
C THR A 40 -6.09 -0.53 6.99
N VAL A 41 -5.89 -0.66 5.68
CA VAL A 41 -6.81 -1.36 4.78
C VAL A 41 -6.51 -2.87 4.73
N PRO A 42 -7.47 -3.71 4.30
CA PRO A 42 -7.24 -5.14 4.15
C PRO A 42 -6.11 -5.47 3.18
N ILE A 43 -5.20 -6.34 3.61
CA ILE A 43 -4.10 -6.84 2.78
C ILE A 43 -4.46 -8.25 2.30
N ILE A 44 -4.60 -8.42 0.99
CA ILE A 44 -4.98 -9.68 0.34
C ILE A 44 -3.76 -10.46 -0.15
N GLY A 45 -2.64 -9.77 -0.33
CA GLY A 45 -1.43 -10.38 -0.86
C GLY A 45 -0.18 -9.61 -0.48
N ALA A 46 0.97 -10.25 -0.67
CA ALA A 46 2.26 -9.62 -0.52
C ALA A 46 3.30 -10.30 -1.39
N ARG A 47 4.27 -9.50 -1.86
CA ARG A 47 5.47 -9.98 -2.55
C ARG A 47 6.68 -9.11 -2.21
N MET A 48 7.86 -9.72 -2.29
CA MET A 48 9.12 -9.02 -2.05
C MET A 48 9.70 -8.48 -3.37
N GLN A 49 9.95 -7.18 -3.43
CA GLN A 49 10.69 -6.55 -4.53
C GLN A 49 12.18 -6.48 -4.20
N LYS A 50 13.01 -6.99 -5.11
CA LYS A 50 14.47 -6.85 -5.04
C LYS A 50 14.88 -5.46 -5.52
N LYS A 51 15.95 -4.90 -4.95
CA LYS A 51 16.53 -3.62 -5.41
C LYS A 51 17.07 -3.80 -6.83
N ASN A 52 16.65 -2.94 -7.74
CA ASN A 52 17.16 -2.84 -9.11
C ASN A 52 16.89 -1.42 -9.64
N PRO A 53 17.85 -0.47 -9.55
CA PRO A 53 17.61 0.94 -9.86
C PRO A 53 16.89 1.16 -11.21
N PRO A 54 15.84 2.01 -11.25
CA PRO A 54 15.39 2.93 -10.20
C PRO A 54 14.56 2.25 -9.09
N CYS A 55 14.23 0.97 -9.20
CA CYS A 55 13.46 0.23 -8.21
C CYS A 55 14.23 0.05 -6.90
N VAL A 56 13.58 0.38 -5.78
CA VAL A 56 14.13 0.18 -4.44
C VAL A 56 13.73 -1.18 -3.87
N LYS A 57 14.40 -1.62 -2.80
CA LYS A 57 13.98 -2.83 -2.07
C LYS A 57 12.71 -2.53 -1.28
N ALA A 58 11.63 -3.27 -1.54
CA ALA A 58 10.33 -3.04 -0.92
C ALA A 58 9.60 -4.37 -0.65
N VAL A 59 8.68 -4.35 0.31
CA VAL A 59 7.59 -5.34 0.34
C VAL A 59 6.39 -4.65 -0.29
N ILE A 60 5.84 -5.24 -1.33
CA ILE A 60 4.63 -4.76 -2.00
C ILE A 60 3.47 -5.52 -1.41
N PHE A 61 2.55 -4.80 -0.78
CA PHE A 61 1.29 -5.35 -0.30
C PHE A 61 0.20 -5.10 -1.34
N GLU A 62 -0.53 -6.15 -1.66
CA GLU A 62 -1.72 -6.09 -2.52
C GLU A 62 -2.93 -5.85 -1.62
N THR A 63 -3.72 -4.85 -1.96
CA THR A 63 -4.96 -4.45 -1.28
C THR A 63 -6.06 -4.37 -2.34
N GLU A 64 -7.31 -4.23 -1.90
CA GLU A 64 -8.44 -4.07 -2.83
C GLU A 64 -8.32 -2.79 -3.68
N ASP A 65 -7.72 -1.74 -3.10
CA ASP A 65 -7.52 -0.45 -3.75
C ASP A 65 -6.22 -0.38 -4.59
N GLY A 66 -5.43 -1.46 -4.62
CA GLY A 66 -4.19 -1.56 -5.37
C GLY A 66 -2.97 -1.89 -4.51
N GLU A 67 -1.79 -1.56 -5.04
CA GLU A 67 -0.52 -1.97 -4.46
C GLU A 67 0.11 -0.88 -3.58
N ILE A 68 0.61 -1.28 -2.41
CA ILE A 68 1.27 -0.38 -1.46
C ILE A 68 2.73 -0.82 -1.25
N CYS A 69 3.65 0.05 -1.65
CA CYS A 69 5.09 -0.11 -1.46
C CYS A 69 5.50 0.19 -0.01
N SER A 70 5.91 -0.82 0.74
CA SER A 70 6.29 -0.69 2.15
C SER A 70 7.77 -0.97 2.40
N HIS A 71 8.36 -0.23 3.35
CA HIS A 71 9.76 -0.36 3.69
C HIS A 71 10.02 -1.68 4.44
N TRP A 72 10.79 -2.58 3.82
CA TRP A 72 11.02 -3.95 4.30
C TRP A 72 11.67 -4.09 5.69
N LYS A 73 12.22 -3.01 6.26
CA LYS A 73 12.80 -3.04 7.61
C LYS A 73 11.80 -2.81 8.73
N GLU A 74 10.61 -2.29 8.43
CA GLU A 74 9.60 -2.05 9.46
C GLU A 74 9.17 -3.37 10.09
N ALA A 75 9.07 -3.40 11.42
CA ALA A 75 8.72 -4.61 12.15
C ALA A 75 7.37 -5.15 11.67
N TRP A 76 6.34 -4.30 11.59
CA TRP A 76 5.00 -4.70 11.16
C TRP A 76 5.00 -5.30 9.74
N VAL A 77 5.80 -4.74 8.82
CA VAL A 77 5.91 -5.23 7.43
C VAL A 77 6.41 -6.68 7.43
N ARG A 78 7.47 -6.96 8.19
CA ARG A 78 8.05 -8.31 8.26
C ARG A 78 7.08 -9.32 8.85
N HIS A 79 6.42 -8.96 9.96
CA HIS A 79 5.45 -9.84 10.60
C HIS A 79 4.29 -10.14 9.65
N THR A 80 3.68 -9.13 9.05
CA THR A 80 2.57 -9.31 8.10
C THR A 80 2.98 -10.14 6.89
N PHE A 81 4.15 -9.88 6.31
CA PHE A 81 4.67 -10.65 5.18
C PHE A 81 4.83 -12.14 5.50
N ILE A 82 5.43 -12.45 6.66
CA ILE A 82 5.61 -13.83 7.12
C ILE A 82 4.27 -14.53 7.33
N GLN A 83 3.30 -13.86 7.95
CA GLN A 83 1.98 -14.43 8.19
C GLN A 83 1.26 -14.78 6.89
N LEU A 84 1.33 -13.88 5.89
CA LEU A 84 0.74 -14.13 4.57
C LEU A 84 1.42 -15.30 3.86
N GLU A 85 2.75 -15.41 3.92
CA GLU A 85 3.49 -16.51 3.34
C GLU A 85 3.16 -17.85 4.00
N MET A 86 3.03 -17.87 5.33
CA MET A 86 2.59 -19.06 6.07
C MET A 86 1.17 -19.47 5.68
N ALA A 87 0.24 -18.53 5.64
CA ALA A 87 -1.14 -18.80 5.24
C ALA A 87 -1.21 -19.35 3.81
N LYS A 88 -0.48 -18.77 2.86
CA LYS A 88 -0.39 -19.26 1.47
C LYS A 88 0.10 -20.72 1.43
N ARG A 89 1.12 -21.08 2.21
CA ARG A 89 1.63 -22.45 2.29
C ARG A 89 0.61 -23.42 2.85
N SER A 90 -0.11 -23.04 3.91
CA SER A 90 -1.17 -23.85 4.49
C SER A 90 -2.30 -24.11 3.50
N LEU A 91 -2.74 -23.08 2.76
CA LEU A 91 -3.77 -23.21 1.73
C LEU A 91 -3.31 -24.13 0.59
N ASN A 92 -2.06 -24.00 0.14
CA ASN A 92 -1.51 -24.86 -0.91
C ASN A 92 -1.43 -26.33 -0.46
N ALA A 93 -1.06 -26.57 0.80
CA ALA A 93 -1.07 -27.92 1.38
C ALA A 93 -2.49 -28.52 1.39
N GLN A 94 -3.50 -27.75 1.80
CA GLN A 94 -4.89 -28.22 1.82
C GLN A 94 -5.43 -28.52 0.42
N ASN A 95 -5.18 -27.64 -0.56
CA ASN A 95 -5.59 -27.87 -1.95
C ASN A 95 -4.97 -29.16 -2.54
N THR A 96 -3.76 -29.50 -2.11
CA THR A 96 -3.09 -30.75 -2.54
C THR A 96 -3.78 -31.98 -1.95
N THR A 97 -4.25 -31.92 -0.70
CA THR A 97 -5.01 -33.00 -0.06
C THR A 97 -6.40 -33.19 -0.68
N THR A 98 -7.10 -32.11 -1.02
CA THR A 98 -8.45 -32.18 -1.61
C THR A 98 -8.45 -32.64 -3.07
N THR A 99 -7.40 -32.36 -3.84
CA THR A 99 -7.32 -32.77 -5.26
C THR A 99 -6.94 -34.25 -5.44
N SER A 100 -6.53 -34.94 -4.36
CA SER A 100 -6.05 -36.33 -4.40
C SER A 100 -7.07 -37.35 -3.84
N THR A 101 -8.35 -37.00 -3.73
CA THR A 101 -9.44 -37.91 -3.31
C THR A 101 -10.48 -38.06 -4.41
#